data_AF-A0A917QB23-F1
#
_entry.id   AF-A0A917QB23-F1
#
_cell.length_a   1.000
_cell.length_b   1.000
_cell.length_c   1.000
_cell.angle_alpha   90.00
_cell.angle_beta   90.00
_cell.angle_gamma   90.00
#
_symmetry.space_group_name_H-M   'P 1'
#
loop_
_entity.id
_entity.type
_entity.pdbx_description
1 polymer ?
#
loop_
_entity_poly.entity_id
_entity_poly.type
_entity_poly.pdbx_seq_one_letter_code
_entity_poly.pdbx_strand_id
1 'polypeptide(L)'
;MTSTRSRCMVRRAAIVALAAAVPFLAALPHLPDTLPIVVLMQSLPVLAYALAWVVCLALAALLWRAARWPVLAALATAVLLGGRALMPSAVADAPAAFTVATFNTDFWDQHGETEGLEAAFAAIDADVLLLQEHFYLDPPDVFEPIDRAHLLVSCCDYPHVFVDGDLVVASRFPGVDHSHPDPNVQRLTLEIEGRAVEVVNVHNPVHVTLYDSILTEAFWDFARDAAAARSLVYEAVDEALADARASERSALVGGDFNATAMMPSLRRSVLGPLGRDPLAHLDGSFPVGLPLWRIDHVVSTPDLPIACASMPATPVSDHRPVRCTVTRAASGA
;
A
#
# COMPACT_ATOMS: atom_id res chain seq x y z
N MET A 1 14.39 -42.57 -31.94
CA MET A 1 15.31 -42.34 -30.79
C MET A 1 15.48 -40.86 -30.39
N THR A 2 14.83 -39.89 -31.05
CA THR A 2 14.92 -38.45 -30.73
C THR A 2 14.04 -37.99 -29.55
N SER A 3 12.97 -38.74 -29.23
CA SER A 3 11.98 -38.41 -28.19
C SER A 3 12.54 -38.39 -26.75
N THR A 4 13.48 -39.28 -26.41
CA THR A 4 13.95 -39.44 -25.03
C THR A 4 14.96 -38.37 -24.59
N ARG A 5 15.84 -37.91 -25.49
CA ARG A 5 16.83 -36.85 -25.19
C ARG A 5 16.16 -35.48 -25.02
N SER A 6 15.18 -35.16 -25.88
CA SER A 6 14.40 -33.92 -25.79
C SER A 6 13.65 -33.82 -24.45
N ARG A 7 12.98 -34.90 -24.01
CA ARG A 7 12.28 -34.93 -22.71
C ARG A 7 13.23 -34.77 -21.51
N CYS A 8 14.46 -35.26 -21.61
CA CYS A 8 15.46 -35.10 -20.55
C CYS A 8 15.95 -33.64 -20.45
N MET A 9 16.20 -33.00 -21.59
CA MET A 9 16.63 -31.60 -21.64
C MET A 9 15.57 -30.64 -21.11
N VAL A 10 14.31 -30.80 -21.54
CA VAL A 10 13.19 -29.96 -21.07
C VAL A 10 13.00 -30.09 -19.56
N ARG A 11 13.08 -31.30 -19.01
CA ARG A 11 12.99 -31.52 -17.55
C ARG A 11 14.13 -30.85 -16.78
N ARG A 12 15.37 -30.95 -17.27
CA ARG A 12 16.51 -30.30 -16.63
C ARG A 12 16.37 -28.78 -16.65
N ALA A 13 15.96 -28.21 -17.79
CA ALA A 13 15.71 -26.78 -17.91
C ALA A 13 14.62 -26.31 -16.93
N ALA A 14 13.51 -27.05 -16.81
CA ALA A 14 12.43 -26.72 -15.87
C ALA A 14 12.88 -26.78 -14.39
N ILE A 15 13.70 -27.77 -14.02
CA ILE A 15 14.27 -27.86 -12.66
C ILE A 15 15.17 -26.67 -12.36
N VAL A 16 16.05 -26.29 -13.30
CA VAL A 16 16.95 -25.14 -13.13
C VAL A 16 16.15 -23.84 -13.04
N ALA A 17 15.16 -23.65 -13.91
CA ALA A 17 14.28 -22.49 -13.86
C ALA A 17 13.55 -22.38 -12.51
N LEU A 18 13.00 -23.49 -12.00
CA LEU A 18 12.33 -23.53 -10.70
C LEU A 18 13.30 -23.24 -9.54
N ALA A 19 14.50 -23.83 -9.59
CA ALA A 19 15.54 -23.62 -8.59
C ALA A 19 16.06 -22.17 -8.56
N ALA A 20 15.95 -21.43 -9.66
CA ALA A 20 16.28 -20.00 -9.71
C ALA A 20 15.08 -19.11 -9.33
N ALA A 21 13.88 -19.43 -9.82
CA ALA A 21 12.68 -18.61 -9.63
C ALA A 21 12.25 -18.53 -8.16
N VAL A 22 12.32 -19.63 -7.41
CA VAL A 22 11.84 -19.67 -6.02
C VAL A 22 12.70 -18.83 -5.07
N PRO A 23 14.05 -18.95 -5.06
CA PRO A 23 14.89 -18.04 -4.29
C PRO A 23 14.74 -16.59 -4.72
N PHE A 24 14.56 -16.33 -6.02
CA PHE A 24 14.36 -14.98 -6.53
C PHE A 24 13.06 -14.37 -6.01
N LEU A 25 11.92 -15.07 -6.11
CA LEU A 25 10.64 -14.61 -5.57
C LEU A 25 10.69 -14.42 -4.05
N ALA A 26 11.41 -15.28 -3.34
CA ALA A 26 11.60 -15.15 -1.89
C ALA A 26 12.52 -13.97 -1.52
N ALA A 27 13.51 -13.66 -2.35
CA ALA A 27 14.43 -12.54 -2.13
C ALA A 27 13.84 -11.19 -2.55
N LEU A 28 12.84 -11.18 -3.44
CA LEU A 28 12.27 -9.96 -4.03
C LEU A 28 11.93 -8.88 -2.99
N PRO A 29 11.30 -9.17 -1.84
CA PRO A 29 11.00 -8.16 -0.81
C PRO A 29 12.23 -7.52 -0.13
N HIS A 30 13.42 -8.03 -0.42
CA HIS A 30 14.69 -7.59 0.17
C HIS A 30 15.64 -6.98 -0.86
N LEU A 31 15.29 -7.01 -2.13
CA LEU A 31 16.09 -6.42 -3.20
C LEU A 31 15.93 -4.89 -3.23
N PRO A 32 16.91 -4.14 -3.74
CA PRO A 32 16.75 -2.70 -3.97
C PRO A 32 15.65 -2.41 -4.99
N ASP A 33 14.84 -1.39 -4.71
CA ASP A 33 13.75 -0.94 -5.59
C ASP A 33 14.26 -0.45 -6.95
N THR A 34 15.52 -0.02 -7.03
CA THR A 34 16.16 0.49 -8.25
C THR A 34 16.62 -0.60 -9.22
N LEU A 35 16.58 -1.88 -8.85
CA LEU A 35 16.94 -2.94 -9.77
C LEU A 35 15.87 -3.06 -10.88
N PRO A 36 16.24 -3.09 -12.18
CA PRO A 36 15.27 -3.10 -13.28
C PRO A 36 14.21 -4.21 -13.19
N ILE A 37 14.63 -5.41 -12.79
CA ILE A 37 13.70 -6.52 -12.61
C ILE A 37 12.74 -6.28 -11.45
N VAL A 38 13.17 -5.59 -10.39
CA VAL A 38 12.34 -5.25 -9.24
C VAL A 38 11.28 -4.24 -9.67
N VAL A 39 11.67 -3.14 -10.34
CA VAL A 39 10.73 -2.13 -10.89
C VAL A 39 9.60 -2.78 -11.71
N LEU A 40 9.95 -3.72 -12.60
CA LEU A 40 8.96 -4.42 -13.42
C LEU A 40 8.05 -5.34 -12.59
N MET A 41 8.63 -6.08 -11.64
CA MET A 41 7.84 -6.95 -10.77
C MET A 41 6.90 -6.14 -9.87
N GLN A 42 7.36 -5.02 -9.32
CA GLN A 42 6.56 -4.14 -8.47
C GLN A 42 5.29 -3.61 -9.16
N SER A 43 5.31 -3.53 -10.49
CA SER A 43 4.16 -3.15 -11.32
C SER A 43 3.13 -4.27 -11.49
N LEU A 44 3.44 -5.52 -11.11
CA LEU A 44 2.51 -6.64 -11.22
C LEU A 44 1.51 -6.64 -10.04
N PRO A 45 0.25 -7.01 -10.28
CA PRO A 45 -0.73 -7.15 -9.21
C PRO A 45 -0.40 -8.35 -8.31
N VAL A 46 -0.84 -8.32 -7.06
CA VAL A 46 -0.58 -9.39 -6.06
C VAL A 46 -1.00 -10.78 -6.58
N LEU A 47 -2.08 -10.86 -7.35
CA LEU A 47 -2.55 -12.11 -7.97
C LEU A 47 -1.54 -12.72 -8.95
N ALA A 48 -0.72 -11.91 -9.62
CA ALA A 48 0.34 -12.42 -10.51
C ALA A 48 1.43 -13.15 -9.70
N TYR A 49 1.74 -12.67 -8.50
CA TYR A 49 2.65 -13.35 -7.58
C TYR A 49 2.07 -14.66 -7.08
N ALA A 50 0.80 -14.67 -6.68
CA ALA A 50 0.11 -15.90 -6.27
C ALA A 50 0.11 -16.93 -7.41
N LEU A 51 -0.17 -16.49 -8.65
CA LEU A 51 -0.11 -17.35 -9.83
C LEU A 51 1.30 -17.90 -10.07
N ALA A 52 2.34 -17.07 -9.93
CA ALA A 52 3.73 -17.51 -10.05
C ALA A 52 4.05 -18.64 -9.06
N TRP A 53 3.61 -18.52 -7.80
CA TRP A 53 3.75 -19.58 -6.80
C TRP A 53 2.99 -20.86 -7.17
N VAL A 54 1.75 -20.74 -7.66
CA VAL A 54 0.95 -21.88 -8.11
C VAL A 54 1.61 -22.59 -9.30
N VAL A 55 2.16 -21.84 -10.26
CA VAL A 55 2.90 -22.40 -11.39
C VAL A 55 4.17 -23.12 -10.91
N CYS A 56 4.94 -22.50 -9.99
CA CYS A 56 6.10 -23.13 -9.37
C CYS A 56 5.74 -24.46 -8.68
N LEU A 57 4.64 -24.49 -7.93
CA LEU A 57 4.10 -25.69 -7.28
C LEU A 57 3.67 -26.76 -8.27
N ALA A 58 2.95 -26.38 -9.33
CA ALA A 58 2.51 -27.32 -10.36
C ALA A 58 3.71 -27.95 -11.08
N LEU A 59 4.73 -27.14 -11.42
CA LEU A 59 5.97 -27.62 -12.02
C LEU A 59 6.73 -28.54 -11.06
N ALA A 60 6.83 -28.19 -9.77
CA ALA A 60 7.41 -29.04 -8.74
C ALA A 60 6.71 -30.41 -8.65
N ALA A 61 5.38 -30.40 -8.62
CA ALA A 61 4.55 -31.58 -8.54
C ALA A 61 4.66 -32.44 -9.82
N LEU A 62 4.81 -31.85 -11.01
CA LEU A 62 5.07 -32.61 -12.24
C LEU A 62 6.47 -33.23 -12.25
N LEU A 63 7.43 -32.57 -11.61
CA LEU A 63 8.83 -32.98 -11.55
C LEU A 63 9.14 -33.85 -10.33
N TRP A 64 8.19 -34.08 -9.41
CA TRP A 64 8.43 -34.76 -8.12
C TRP A 64 9.04 -36.16 -8.23
N ARG A 65 8.71 -36.90 -9.29
CA ARG A 65 9.31 -38.24 -9.55
C ARG A 65 10.77 -38.16 -10.00
N ALA A 66 11.21 -36.99 -10.46
CA ALA A 66 12.57 -36.74 -10.94
C ALA A 66 13.38 -35.85 -9.97
N ALA A 67 12.71 -35.11 -9.10
CA ALA A 67 13.30 -34.24 -8.11
C ALA A 67 13.71 -35.06 -6.87
N ARG A 68 14.88 -34.78 -6.31
CA ARG A 68 15.29 -35.37 -5.02
C ARG A 68 14.45 -34.73 -3.90
N TRP A 69 14.16 -35.49 -2.86
CA TRP A 69 13.40 -35.04 -1.68
C TRP A 69 13.80 -33.66 -1.10
N PRO A 70 15.08 -33.20 -1.14
CA PRO A 70 15.45 -31.88 -0.63
C PRO A 70 14.85 -30.73 -1.45
N VAL A 71 14.68 -30.90 -2.77
CA VAL A 71 14.07 -29.89 -3.64
C VAL A 71 12.59 -29.73 -3.31
N LEU A 72 11.90 -30.84 -3.07
CA LEU A 72 10.50 -30.84 -2.66
C LEU A 72 10.32 -30.23 -1.27
N ALA A 73 11.22 -30.54 -0.33
CA ALA A 73 11.21 -29.93 1.00
C ALA A 73 11.42 -28.42 0.94
N ALA A 74 12.41 -27.93 0.18
CA ALA A 74 12.66 -26.50 0.02
C ALA A 74 11.46 -25.77 -0.61
N LEU A 75 10.82 -26.37 -1.62
CA LEU A 75 9.62 -25.81 -2.26
C LEU A 75 8.43 -25.79 -1.32
N ALA A 76 8.20 -26.86 -0.55
CA ALA A 76 7.16 -26.91 0.46
C ALA A 76 7.38 -25.85 1.55
N THR A 77 8.61 -25.69 2.04
CA THR A 77 8.96 -24.64 3.00
C THR A 77 8.74 -23.25 2.42
N ALA A 78 9.18 -22.99 1.19
CA ALA A 78 8.97 -21.69 0.53
C ALA A 78 7.47 -21.37 0.37
N VAL A 79 6.66 -22.36 0.03
CA VAL A 79 5.20 -22.22 -0.10
C VAL A 79 4.51 -22.07 1.24
N LEU A 80 4.97 -22.74 2.29
CA LEU A 80 4.44 -22.56 3.65
C LEU A 80 4.80 -21.18 4.21
N LEU A 81 6.02 -20.69 3.94
CA LEU A 81 6.45 -19.34 4.33
C LEU A 81 5.71 -18.27 3.52
N GLY A 82 5.56 -18.44 2.21
CA GLY A 82 4.81 -17.51 1.35
C GLY A 82 3.29 -17.59 1.52
N GLY A 83 2.75 -18.77 1.80
CA GLY A 83 1.32 -19.02 2.00
C GLY A 83 0.82 -18.58 3.36
N ARG A 84 1.67 -18.56 4.40
CA ARG A 84 1.31 -17.95 5.68
C ARG A 84 1.06 -16.45 5.54
N ALA A 85 1.76 -15.77 4.63
CA ALA A 85 1.51 -14.36 4.34
C ALA A 85 0.11 -14.14 3.70
N LEU A 86 -0.44 -15.13 3.00
CA LEU A 86 -1.75 -15.05 2.35
C LEU A 86 -2.94 -15.34 3.27
N MET A 87 -2.71 -15.70 4.54
CA MET A 87 -3.79 -15.99 5.46
C MET A 87 -4.30 -14.69 6.08
N PRO A 88 -5.58 -14.32 5.91
CA PRO A 88 -6.13 -13.14 6.55
C PRO A 88 -5.94 -13.25 8.05
N SER A 89 -5.33 -12.24 8.66
CA SER A 89 -5.27 -12.14 10.10
C SER A 89 -6.69 -11.94 10.62
N ALA A 90 -7.22 -12.92 11.34
CA ALA A 90 -8.51 -12.79 12.01
C ALA A 90 -8.38 -11.68 13.06
N VAL A 91 -8.97 -10.52 12.79
CA VAL A 91 -9.19 -9.52 13.81
C VAL A 91 -10.35 -10.03 14.66
N ALA A 92 -10.14 -10.17 15.96
CA ALA A 92 -11.21 -10.57 16.87
C ALA A 92 -12.36 -9.55 16.77
N ASP A 93 -13.61 -10.04 16.88
CA ASP A 93 -14.80 -9.19 17.03
C ASP A 93 -14.70 -8.41 18.35
N ALA A 94 -13.95 -7.32 18.34
CA ALA A 94 -13.86 -6.35 19.40
C ALA A 94 -14.65 -5.10 18.99
N PRO A 95 -15.31 -4.42 19.95
CA PRO A 95 -16.02 -3.19 19.64
C PRO A 95 -15.07 -2.15 19.04
N ALA A 96 -15.53 -1.51 17.96
CA ALA A 96 -14.84 -0.41 17.31
C ALA A 96 -14.61 0.73 18.32
N ALA A 97 -13.39 1.25 18.35
CA ALA A 97 -13.02 2.46 19.06
C ALA A 97 -13.32 3.69 18.18
N PHE A 98 -12.78 3.68 16.96
CA PHE A 98 -12.99 4.71 15.94
C PHE A 98 -12.70 4.11 14.56
N THR A 99 -12.96 4.90 13.53
CA THR A 99 -12.74 4.53 12.13
C THR A 99 -11.81 5.51 11.45
N VAL A 100 -11.00 4.99 10.54
CA VAL A 100 -10.08 5.77 9.70
C VAL A 100 -10.29 5.36 8.25
N ALA A 101 -10.17 6.29 7.33
CA ALA A 101 -10.10 5.94 5.92
C ALA A 101 -9.04 6.76 5.19
N THR A 102 -8.53 6.20 4.10
CA THR A 102 -7.71 6.91 3.12
C THR A 102 -8.38 6.90 1.76
N PHE A 103 -8.24 8.00 1.02
CA PHE A 103 -8.82 8.15 -0.31
C PHE A 103 -8.08 9.20 -1.14
N ASN A 104 -7.41 8.75 -2.21
CA ASN A 104 -6.93 9.64 -3.26
C ASN A 104 -8.13 10.18 -4.05
N THR A 105 -8.24 11.50 -4.15
CA THR A 105 -9.42 12.17 -4.72
C THR A 105 -9.37 12.38 -6.23
N ASP A 106 -8.27 12.01 -6.92
CA ASP A 106 -8.11 12.20 -8.37
C ASP A 106 -8.37 13.66 -8.78
N PHE A 107 -7.53 14.56 -8.27
CA PHE A 107 -7.63 16.01 -8.49
C PHE A 107 -8.91 16.67 -7.96
N TRP A 108 -9.39 16.19 -6.81
CA TRP A 108 -10.49 16.77 -6.05
C TRP A 108 -11.82 16.88 -6.83
N ASP A 109 -12.26 18.11 -7.17
CA ASP A 109 -13.48 18.37 -7.96
C ASP A 109 -13.18 19.10 -9.28
N GLN A 110 -11.96 18.94 -9.82
CA GLN A 110 -11.50 19.59 -11.06
C GLN A 110 -12.49 19.46 -12.23
N HIS A 111 -13.21 18.33 -12.31
CA HIS A 111 -14.17 18.06 -13.39
C HIS A 111 -15.61 18.54 -13.09
N GLY A 112 -15.80 19.34 -12.04
CA GLY A 112 -17.10 19.91 -11.66
C GLY A 112 -17.98 18.96 -10.85
N GLU A 113 -17.36 18.02 -10.13
CA GLU A 113 -18.01 16.87 -9.50
C GLU A 113 -18.20 17.06 -7.98
N THR A 114 -18.31 18.31 -7.51
CA THR A 114 -18.38 18.65 -6.07
C THR A 114 -19.44 17.84 -5.31
N GLU A 115 -20.66 17.75 -5.84
CA GLU A 115 -21.74 16.98 -5.18
C GLU A 115 -21.42 15.48 -5.09
N GLY A 116 -20.74 14.94 -6.10
CA GLY A 116 -20.29 13.55 -6.11
C GLY A 116 -19.20 13.30 -5.07
N LEU A 117 -18.29 14.26 -4.91
CA LEU A 117 -17.20 14.21 -3.94
C LEU A 117 -17.74 14.33 -2.50
N GLU A 118 -18.67 15.25 -2.25
CA GLU A 118 -19.36 15.37 -0.96
C GLU A 118 -20.12 14.08 -0.61
N ALA A 119 -20.83 13.49 -1.58
CA ALA A 119 -21.51 12.21 -1.40
C ALA A 119 -20.53 11.06 -1.12
N ALA A 120 -19.35 11.05 -1.76
CA ALA A 120 -18.30 10.08 -1.49
C ALA A 120 -17.77 10.21 -0.05
N PHE A 121 -17.44 11.43 0.40
CA PHE A 121 -17.00 11.67 1.78
C PHE A 121 -18.05 11.26 2.82
N ALA A 122 -19.31 11.64 2.60
CA ALA A 122 -20.42 11.26 3.46
C ALA A 122 -20.64 9.73 3.49
N ALA A 123 -20.42 9.04 2.37
CA ALA A 123 -20.54 7.58 2.30
C ALA A 123 -19.38 6.84 2.97
N ILE A 124 -18.17 7.42 2.97
CA ILE A 124 -17.00 6.85 3.65
C ILE A 124 -17.22 6.86 5.18
N ASP A 125 -17.77 7.96 5.72
CA ASP A 125 -18.13 8.14 7.13
C ASP A 125 -17.08 7.53 8.08
N ALA A 126 -15.90 8.15 8.09
CA ALA A 126 -14.81 7.78 8.99
C ALA A 126 -14.62 8.87 10.06
N ASP A 127 -14.06 8.52 11.22
CA ASP A 127 -13.75 9.53 12.25
C ASP A 127 -12.49 10.33 11.91
N VAL A 128 -11.58 9.72 11.13
CA VAL A 128 -10.38 10.35 10.55
C VAL A 128 -10.31 10.01 9.06
N LEU A 129 -10.22 11.02 8.19
CA LEU A 129 -10.00 10.89 6.75
C LEU A 129 -8.59 11.37 6.40
N LEU A 130 -7.88 10.55 5.63
CA LEU A 130 -6.58 10.86 5.03
C LEU A 130 -6.80 11.00 3.52
N LEU A 131 -6.70 12.21 2.98
CA LEU A 131 -6.98 12.49 1.59
C LEU A 131 -5.70 12.92 0.87
N GLN A 132 -5.63 12.56 -0.41
CA GLN A 132 -4.54 12.90 -1.31
C GLN A 132 -5.09 13.60 -2.55
N GLU A 133 -4.19 14.28 -3.27
CA GLU A 133 -4.49 15.04 -4.49
C GLU A 133 -5.44 16.23 -4.30
N HIS A 134 -5.23 16.99 -3.23
CA HIS A 134 -5.90 18.28 -3.00
C HIS A 134 -5.29 19.41 -3.85
N PHE A 135 -5.37 19.26 -5.17
CA PHE A 135 -4.95 20.25 -6.17
C PHE A 135 -5.67 20.02 -7.49
N TYR A 136 -5.54 20.96 -8.44
CA TYR A 136 -5.90 20.75 -9.83
C TYR A 136 -4.65 20.59 -10.72
N LEU A 137 -4.79 19.88 -11.83
CA LEU A 137 -3.83 19.85 -12.93
C LEU A 137 -4.30 20.76 -14.07
N ASP A 138 -3.84 22.02 -14.09
CA ASP A 138 -4.11 22.96 -15.18
C ASP A 138 -2.94 23.95 -15.42
N PRO A 139 -2.26 23.92 -16.59
CA PRO A 139 -2.33 22.91 -17.67
C PRO A 139 -1.84 21.52 -17.21
N PRO A 140 -1.98 20.44 -18.01
CA PRO A 140 -1.42 19.13 -17.67
C PRO A 140 0.05 19.30 -17.30
N ASP A 141 0.42 18.79 -16.12
CA ASP A 141 1.75 18.90 -15.48
C ASP A 141 1.98 20.12 -14.57
N VAL A 142 0.98 20.99 -14.38
CA VAL A 142 1.04 22.09 -13.40
C VAL A 142 0.07 21.83 -12.26
N PHE A 143 0.62 21.59 -11.08
CA PHE A 143 -0.12 21.47 -9.82
C PHE A 143 -0.58 22.86 -9.37
N GLU A 144 -1.87 23.12 -9.42
CA GLU A 144 -2.50 24.31 -8.89
C GLU A 144 -3.09 24.02 -7.50
N PRO A 145 -2.53 24.61 -6.43
CA PRO A 145 -3.09 24.47 -5.08
C PRO A 145 -4.51 25.03 -5.00
N ILE A 146 -5.38 24.36 -4.25
CA ILE A 146 -6.78 24.76 -4.09
C ILE A 146 -7.13 24.96 -2.62
N ASP A 147 -8.13 25.80 -2.33
CA ASP A 147 -8.67 25.99 -0.98
C ASP A 147 -10.12 25.47 -0.91
N ARG A 148 -10.24 24.14 -0.99
CA ARG A 148 -11.55 23.44 -1.05
C ARG A 148 -11.78 22.50 0.13
N ALA A 149 -10.82 22.35 1.03
CA ALA A 149 -10.93 21.45 2.18
C ALA A 149 -12.03 21.87 3.17
N HIS A 150 -12.45 23.14 3.16
CA HIS A 150 -13.58 23.63 3.95
C HIS A 150 -14.91 22.88 3.65
N LEU A 151 -15.04 22.24 2.48
CA LEU A 151 -16.18 21.41 2.14
C LEU A 151 -16.38 20.27 3.15
N LEU A 152 -15.31 19.70 3.70
CA LEU A 152 -15.36 18.63 4.70
C LEU A 152 -16.04 19.06 6.01
N VAL A 153 -15.96 20.35 6.34
CA VAL A 153 -16.67 20.93 7.49
C VAL A 153 -18.16 21.02 7.18
N SER A 154 -18.53 21.50 5.99
CA SER A 154 -19.93 21.79 5.64
C SER A 154 -20.73 20.57 5.19
N CYS A 155 -20.12 19.63 4.46
CA CYS A 155 -20.81 18.44 3.94
C CYS A 155 -20.91 17.31 4.96
N CYS A 156 -19.90 17.23 5.83
CA CYS A 156 -19.52 15.97 6.45
C CYS A 156 -19.17 16.12 7.94
N ASP A 157 -19.40 17.31 8.50
CA ASP A 157 -19.27 17.65 9.92
C ASP A 157 -17.88 17.29 10.52
N TYR A 158 -16.80 17.50 9.76
CA TYR A 158 -15.43 17.42 10.31
C TYR A 158 -15.04 18.77 10.96
N PRO A 159 -15.01 18.89 12.30
CA PRO A 159 -14.67 20.14 12.98
C PRO A 159 -13.19 20.51 12.86
N HIS A 160 -12.32 19.55 12.50
CA HIS A 160 -10.88 19.74 12.39
C HIS A 160 -10.41 19.28 11.01
N VAL A 161 -9.88 20.21 10.23
CA VAL A 161 -9.34 19.96 8.89
C VAL A 161 -7.96 20.59 8.82
N PHE A 162 -6.97 19.80 8.40
CA PHE A 162 -5.57 20.16 8.31
C PHE A 162 -5.10 19.93 6.87
N VAL A 163 -4.50 20.94 6.26
CA VAL A 163 -4.04 20.90 4.86
C VAL A 163 -2.55 21.19 4.83
N ASP A 164 -1.78 20.31 4.19
CA ASP A 164 -0.35 20.49 3.94
C ASP A 164 -0.04 20.06 2.50
N GLY A 165 0.18 21.03 1.61
CA GLY A 165 0.35 20.75 0.18
C GLY A 165 -0.91 20.11 -0.43
N ASP A 166 -0.74 18.92 -1.00
CA ASP A 166 -1.80 18.10 -1.61
C ASP A 166 -2.47 17.13 -0.62
N LEU A 167 -2.01 17.10 0.63
CA LEU A 167 -2.50 16.22 1.67
C LEU A 167 -3.51 16.94 2.56
N VAL A 168 -4.62 16.24 2.84
CA VAL A 168 -5.64 16.73 3.77
C VAL A 168 -5.94 15.67 4.82
N VAL A 169 -5.92 16.05 6.09
CA VAL A 169 -6.47 15.25 7.19
C VAL A 169 -7.72 15.92 7.74
N ALA A 170 -8.85 15.21 7.64
CA ALA A 170 -10.12 15.61 8.25
C ALA A 170 -10.39 14.73 9.47
N SER A 171 -10.77 15.32 10.60
CA SER A 171 -10.89 14.59 11.85
C SER A 171 -12.05 15.10 12.71
N ARG A 172 -12.76 14.16 13.33
CA ARG A 172 -13.72 14.44 14.42
C ARG A 172 -13.03 14.68 15.76
N PHE A 173 -11.75 14.35 15.85
CA PHE A 173 -10.89 14.56 17.02
C PHE A 173 -10.00 15.79 16.83
N PRO A 174 -9.76 16.58 17.89
CA PRO A 174 -8.83 17.70 17.82
C PRO A 174 -7.39 17.18 17.67
N GLY A 175 -6.51 18.05 17.17
CA GLY A 175 -5.11 17.69 16.99
C GLY A 175 -4.24 18.89 16.65
N VAL A 176 -2.96 18.61 16.48
CA VAL A 176 -1.93 19.57 16.11
C VAL A 176 -1.19 19.03 14.89
N ASP A 177 -1.12 19.82 13.84
CA ASP A 177 -0.27 19.57 12.69
C ASP A 177 1.16 19.98 13.02
N HIS A 178 2.12 19.12 12.71
CA HIS A 178 3.54 19.38 12.95
C HIS A 178 4.26 19.94 11.73
N SER A 179 3.63 19.93 10.55
CA SER A 179 4.21 20.19 9.22
C SER A 179 5.48 19.37 8.93
N HIS A 180 5.59 18.81 7.74
CA HIS A 180 6.81 18.10 7.34
C HIS A 180 7.52 18.82 6.19
N PRO A 181 8.86 18.85 6.13
CA PRO A 181 9.57 19.43 4.99
C PRO A 181 9.33 18.70 3.67
N ASP A 182 8.98 17.42 3.73
CA ASP A 182 8.62 16.62 2.54
C ASP A 182 7.13 16.83 2.21
N PRO A 183 6.79 17.37 1.03
CA PRO A 183 5.40 17.68 0.68
C PRO A 183 4.52 16.43 0.54
N ASN A 184 5.11 15.24 0.44
CA ASN A 184 4.39 13.97 0.29
C ASN A 184 4.05 13.30 1.62
N VAL A 185 4.34 13.96 2.75
CA VAL A 185 4.09 13.44 4.09
C VAL A 185 3.49 14.54 4.96
N GLN A 186 2.30 14.31 5.49
CA GLN A 186 1.68 15.19 6.48
C GLN A 186 1.63 14.47 7.82
N ARG A 187 2.08 15.15 8.87
CA ARG A 187 2.26 14.56 10.20
C ARG A 187 1.49 15.33 11.25
N LEU A 188 0.64 14.64 12.00
CA LEU A 188 -0.20 15.22 13.04
C LEU A 188 -0.18 14.39 14.32
N THR A 189 -0.47 15.04 15.44
CA THR A 189 -0.89 14.34 16.65
C THR A 189 -2.36 14.63 16.90
N LEU A 190 -3.20 13.58 16.84
CA LEU A 190 -4.62 13.66 17.16
C LEU A 190 -4.90 13.16 18.58
N GLU A 191 -5.82 13.80 19.29
CA GLU A 191 -6.29 13.39 20.61
C GLU A 191 -7.54 12.50 20.48
N ILE A 192 -7.33 11.19 20.34
CA ILE A 192 -8.38 10.21 20.09
C ILE A 192 -8.74 9.50 21.40
N GLU A 193 -9.98 9.65 21.86
CA GLU A 193 -10.47 9.07 23.13
C GLU A 193 -9.55 9.37 24.35
N GLY A 194 -8.92 10.55 24.38
CA GLY A 194 -8.01 10.96 25.45
C GLY A 194 -6.59 10.39 25.35
N ARG A 195 -6.21 9.87 24.18
CA ARG A 195 -4.85 9.42 23.86
C ARG A 195 -4.30 10.20 22.67
N ALA A 196 -3.05 10.65 22.79
CA ALA A 196 -2.29 11.19 21.67
C ALA A 196 -1.90 10.06 20.70
N VAL A 197 -2.37 10.15 19.45
CA VAL A 197 -2.05 9.23 18.36
C VAL A 197 -1.31 10.00 17.28
N GLU A 198 -0.12 9.52 16.90
CA GLU A 198 0.61 10.02 15.75
C GLU A 198 -0.10 9.58 14.46
N VAL A 199 -0.50 10.53 13.62
CA VAL A 199 -1.15 10.26 12.33
C VAL A 199 -0.24 10.78 11.22
N VAL A 200 0.08 9.90 10.28
CA VAL A 200 0.92 10.21 9.13
C VAL A 200 0.13 9.92 7.85
N ASN A 201 -0.21 10.97 7.11
CA ASN A 201 -0.82 10.90 5.79
C ASN A 201 0.30 10.93 4.74
N VAL A 202 0.22 10.08 3.72
CA VAL A 202 1.28 9.91 2.71
C VAL A 202 0.69 9.94 1.30
N HIS A 203 1.34 10.64 0.39
CA HIS A 203 1.10 10.52 -1.05
C HIS A 203 2.43 10.31 -1.77
N ASN A 204 2.80 9.05 -1.95
CA ASN A 204 4.12 8.71 -2.47
C ASN A 204 4.14 8.79 -4.01
N PRO A 205 5.18 9.34 -4.66
CA PRO A 205 5.24 9.42 -6.12
C PRO A 205 5.09 8.06 -6.81
N VAL A 206 4.46 8.02 -7.98
CA VAL A 206 4.36 6.81 -8.81
C VAL A 206 5.74 6.22 -9.10
N HIS A 207 5.88 4.89 -9.07
CA HIS A 207 7.18 4.23 -9.27
C HIS A 207 7.61 4.10 -10.73
N VAL A 208 6.66 4.23 -11.67
CA VAL A 208 6.89 4.18 -13.12
C VAL A 208 5.97 5.15 -13.85
N THR A 209 6.43 5.63 -14.99
CA THR A 209 5.62 6.42 -15.94
C THR A 209 4.73 5.49 -16.76
N LEU A 210 3.50 5.93 -17.02
CA LEU A 210 2.56 5.25 -17.91
C LEU A 210 2.69 5.73 -19.38
N TYR A 211 3.47 6.79 -19.61
CA TYR A 211 3.58 7.46 -20.91
C TYR A 211 4.77 6.97 -21.74
N ASP A 212 5.85 6.53 -21.09
CA ASP A 212 7.05 6.07 -21.77
C ASP A 212 7.13 4.54 -21.87
N SER A 213 7.76 4.06 -22.95
CA SER A 213 7.98 2.63 -23.14
C SER A 213 9.15 2.12 -22.30
N ILE A 214 9.01 0.93 -21.71
CA ILE A 214 10.05 0.22 -20.94
C ILE A 214 11.35 -0.04 -21.74
N LEU A 215 11.32 0.12 -23.06
CA LEU A 215 12.47 -0.04 -23.95
C LEU A 215 13.26 1.27 -24.15
N THR A 216 12.80 2.38 -23.57
CA THR A 216 13.39 3.72 -23.73
C THR A 216 14.17 4.14 -22.49
N GLU A 217 15.14 5.02 -22.68
CA GLU A 217 15.93 5.59 -21.58
C GLU A 217 15.06 6.45 -20.65
N ALA A 218 14.13 7.22 -21.21
CA ALA A 218 13.19 8.08 -20.47
C ALA A 218 12.41 7.32 -19.39
N PHE A 219 11.91 6.11 -19.70
CA PHE A 219 11.23 5.26 -18.71
C PHE A 219 12.15 4.93 -17.52
N TRP A 220 13.40 4.58 -17.80
CA TRP A 220 14.36 4.17 -16.77
C TRP A 220 14.97 5.34 -16.01
N ASP A 221 15.07 6.52 -16.63
CA ASP A 221 15.39 7.78 -15.94
C ASP A 221 14.28 8.12 -14.96
N PHE A 222 13.02 8.14 -15.42
CA PHE A 222 11.86 8.37 -14.57
C PHE A 222 11.82 7.40 -13.37
N ALA A 223 11.97 6.10 -13.61
CA ALA A 223 11.93 5.10 -12.54
C ALA A 223 13.06 5.28 -11.51
N ARG A 224 14.25 5.76 -11.93
CA ARG A 224 15.35 6.07 -11.01
C ARG A 224 15.06 7.32 -10.18
N ASP A 225 14.58 8.38 -10.82
CA ASP A 225 14.25 9.64 -10.15
C ASP A 225 13.10 9.43 -9.17
N ALA A 226 12.05 8.71 -9.59
CA ALA A 226 10.95 8.29 -8.74
C ALA A 226 11.44 7.45 -7.55
N ALA A 227 12.35 6.49 -7.77
CA ALA A 227 12.90 5.70 -6.66
C ALA A 227 13.65 6.57 -5.64
N ALA A 228 14.42 7.57 -6.09
CA ALA A 228 15.10 8.51 -5.21
C ALA A 228 14.12 9.39 -4.42
N ALA A 229 13.09 9.94 -5.08
CA ALA A 229 12.05 10.73 -4.44
C ALA A 229 11.28 9.91 -3.39
N ARG A 230 10.85 8.69 -3.76
CA ARG A 230 10.15 7.77 -2.86
C ARG A 230 10.99 7.40 -1.63
N SER A 231 12.31 7.27 -1.77
CA SER A 231 13.19 7.02 -0.61
C SER A 231 13.10 8.13 0.43
N LEU A 232 13.00 9.40 0.02
CA LEU A 232 12.85 10.54 0.95
C LEU A 232 11.52 10.46 1.71
N VAL A 233 10.43 10.11 1.02
CA VAL A 233 9.11 9.89 1.64
C VAL A 233 9.18 8.79 2.71
N TYR A 234 9.82 7.66 2.41
CA TYR A 234 9.95 6.58 3.38
C TYR A 234 10.88 6.93 4.56
N GLU A 235 11.94 7.71 4.33
CA GLU A 235 12.79 8.24 5.41
C GLU A 235 12.00 9.16 6.36
N ALA A 236 11.14 10.02 5.80
CA ALA A 236 10.23 10.87 6.58
C ALA A 236 9.23 10.06 7.42
N VAL A 237 8.66 8.99 6.85
CA VAL A 237 7.78 8.08 7.61
C VAL A 237 8.55 7.35 8.72
N ASP A 238 9.78 6.90 8.45
CA ASP A 238 10.64 6.26 9.45
C ASP A 238 10.96 7.22 10.61
N GLU A 239 11.23 8.50 10.33
CA GLU A 239 11.42 9.55 11.33
C GLU A 239 10.17 9.76 12.18
N ALA A 240 9.00 9.92 11.55
CA ALA A 240 7.74 10.08 12.28
C ALA A 240 7.43 8.88 13.20
N LEU A 241 7.72 7.65 12.72
CA LEU A 241 7.56 6.44 13.53
C LEU A 241 8.60 6.29 14.63
N ALA A 242 9.81 6.84 14.45
CA ALA A 242 10.82 6.89 15.50
C ALA A 242 10.41 7.87 16.60
N ASP A 243 9.91 9.04 16.23
CA ASP A 243 9.41 10.06 17.17
C ASP A 243 8.20 9.58 17.97
N ALA A 244 7.25 8.91 17.32
CA ALA A 244 6.09 8.31 17.99
C ALA A 244 6.56 7.32 19.06
N ARG A 245 7.52 6.44 18.73
CA ARG A 245 8.10 5.49 19.69
C ARG A 245 8.85 6.18 20.83
N ALA A 246 9.66 7.18 20.53
CA ALA A 246 10.39 7.94 21.54
C ALA A 246 9.46 8.67 22.51
N SER A 247 8.26 9.02 22.04
CA SER A 247 7.21 9.68 22.84
C SER A 247 6.18 8.71 23.42
N GLU A 248 6.40 7.39 23.30
CA GLU A 248 5.46 6.34 23.72
C GLU A 248 4.04 6.49 23.14
N ARG A 249 3.91 7.13 21.98
CA ARG A 249 2.64 7.30 21.27
C ARG A 249 2.38 6.12 20.34
N SER A 250 1.10 5.76 20.25
CA SER A 250 0.61 4.91 19.17
C SER A 250 0.69 5.67 17.84
N ALA A 251 0.85 4.95 16.73
CA ALA A 251 0.90 5.57 15.40
C ALA A 251 -0.07 4.92 14.43
N LEU A 252 -0.57 5.74 13.51
CA LEU A 252 -1.39 5.39 12.37
C LEU A 252 -0.77 6.02 11.14
N VAL A 253 -0.42 5.20 10.15
CA VAL A 253 0.15 5.65 8.89
C VAL A 253 -0.78 5.19 7.78
N GLY A 254 -1.21 6.11 6.93
CA GLY A 254 -2.04 5.76 5.79
C GLY A 254 -1.93 6.75 4.65
N GLY A 255 -2.45 6.36 3.50
CA GLY A 255 -2.31 7.17 2.28
C GLY A 255 -2.28 6.35 1.02
N ASP A 256 -2.09 7.04 -0.10
CA ASP A 256 -1.72 6.44 -1.37
C ASP A 256 -0.19 6.31 -1.43
N PHE A 257 0.29 5.08 -1.31
CA PHE A 257 1.73 4.81 -1.36
C PHE A 257 2.25 4.60 -2.78
N ASN A 258 1.38 4.58 -3.79
CA ASN A 258 1.68 4.10 -5.14
C ASN A 258 2.52 2.81 -5.09
N ALA A 259 2.21 1.95 -4.12
CA ALA A 259 3.04 0.81 -3.75
C ALA A 259 2.19 -0.37 -3.36
N THR A 260 2.46 -1.51 -3.99
CA THR A 260 1.91 -2.77 -3.49
C THR A 260 2.65 -3.22 -2.25
N ALA A 261 2.00 -4.04 -1.44
CA ALA A 261 2.61 -4.64 -0.27
C ALA A 261 3.79 -5.60 -0.58
N MET A 262 4.07 -5.86 -1.88
CA MET A 262 5.24 -6.59 -2.34
C MET A 262 6.47 -5.68 -2.52
N MET A 263 6.30 -4.36 -2.52
CA MET A 263 7.42 -3.42 -2.66
C MET A 263 8.32 -3.42 -1.40
N PRO A 264 9.64 -3.63 -1.54
CA PRO A 264 10.59 -3.65 -0.43
C PRO A 264 10.56 -2.43 0.49
N SER A 265 10.50 -1.22 -0.06
CA SER A 265 10.48 0.02 0.72
C SER A 265 9.25 0.14 1.63
N LEU A 266 8.05 -0.01 1.07
CA LEU A 266 6.80 -0.04 1.85
C LEU A 266 6.86 -1.09 2.96
N ARG A 267 7.37 -2.29 2.66
CA ARG A 267 7.51 -3.35 3.67
C ARG A 267 8.50 -2.99 4.78
N ARG A 268 9.62 -2.36 4.43
CA ARG A 268 10.71 -2.05 5.37
C ARG A 268 10.35 -0.92 6.31
N SER A 269 9.80 0.17 5.78
CA SER A 269 9.57 1.39 6.54
C SER A 269 8.17 1.46 7.16
N VAL A 270 7.19 0.77 6.57
CA VAL A 270 5.78 0.91 6.99
C VAL A 270 5.22 -0.41 7.53
N LEU A 271 5.09 -1.45 6.69
CA LEU A 271 4.36 -2.66 7.08
C LEU A 271 5.09 -3.49 8.14
N GLY A 272 6.40 -3.67 7.99
CA GLY A 272 7.22 -4.46 8.89
C GLY A 272 7.30 -3.87 10.30
N PRO A 273 7.67 -2.58 10.45
CA PRO A 273 7.73 -1.93 11.76
C PRO A 273 6.38 -1.86 12.49
N LEU A 274 5.28 -1.82 11.75
CA LEU A 274 3.92 -1.82 12.28
C LEU A 274 3.29 -3.22 12.36
N GLY A 275 4.08 -4.27 12.12
CA GLY A 275 3.68 -5.67 12.36
C GLY A 275 2.56 -6.18 11.46
N ARG A 276 2.36 -5.57 10.28
CA ARG A 276 1.28 -5.91 9.35
C ARG A 276 1.71 -6.94 8.32
N ASP A 277 0.81 -7.88 8.04
CA ASP A 277 1.01 -8.84 6.96
C ASP A 277 0.71 -8.17 5.60
N PRO A 278 1.70 -8.09 4.69
CA PRO A 278 1.54 -7.47 3.40
C PRO A 278 0.45 -8.11 2.52
N LEU A 279 0.06 -9.38 2.73
CA LEU A 279 -0.95 -10.02 1.87
C LEU A 279 -2.29 -10.29 2.57
N ALA A 280 -2.53 -9.65 3.73
CA ALA A 280 -3.80 -9.76 4.44
C ALA A 280 -5.00 -9.20 3.64
N HIS A 281 -4.75 -8.40 2.61
CA HIS A 281 -5.75 -7.68 1.84
C HIS A 281 -5.52 -7.93 0.34
N LEU A 282 -6.42 -8.72 -0.28
CA LEU A 282 -6.41 -9.02 -1.72
C LEU A 282 -7.38 -8.13 -2.51
N ASP A 283 -8.12 -7.27 -1.81
CA ASP A 283 -8.98 -6.25 -2.37
C ASP A 283 -8.14 -5.08 -2.88
N GLY A 284 -8.14 -4.88 -4.19
CA GLY A 284 -7.47 -3.74 -4.80
C GLY A 284 -8.18 -2.41 -4.50
N SER A 285 -7.41 -1.34 -4.53
CA SER A 285 -7.89 0.04 -4.49
C SER A 285 -7.81 0.71 -5.86
N PHE A 286 -6.95 0.22 -6.76
CA PHE A 286 -6.69 0.81 -8.07
C PHE A 286 -6.54 -0.23 -9.21
N PRO A 287 -6.93 0.10 -10.45
CA PRO A 287 -7.88 1.15 -10.82
C PRO A 287 -9.31 0.72 -10.49
N VAL A 288 -10.22 1.66 -10.23
CA VAL A 288 -11.62 1.41 -9.83
C VAL A 288 -12.35 0.38 -10.70
N GLY A 289 -12.15 0.43 -12.04
CA GLY A 289 -12.82 -0.45 -13.01
C GLY A 289 -12.32 -1.90 -13.00
N LEU A 290 -11.09 -2.13 -12.57
CA LEU A 290 -10.51 -3.46 -12.41
C LEU A 290 -9.47 -3.38 -11.28
N PRO A 291 -9.88 -3.45 -10.01
CA PRO A 291 -9.04 -3.15 -8.84
C PRO A 291 -8.01 -4.27 -8.61
N LEU A 292 -6.94 -4.29 -9.39
CA LEU A 292 -5.92 -5.34 -9.33
C LEU A 292 -4.80 -5.01 -8.34
N TRP A 293 -4.60 -3.73 -8.02
CA TRP A 293 -3.54 -3.27 -7.12
C TRP A 293 -4.13 -2.67 -5.86
N ARG A 294 -3.58 -3.07 -4.71
CA ARG A 294 -3.80 -2.40 -3.43
C ARG A 294 -2.60 -1.47 -3.18
N ILE A 295 -2.78 -0.19 -3.50
CA ILE A 295 -1.75 0.86 -3.36
C ILE A 295 -2.07 1.88 -2.26
N ASP A 296 -3.35 1.94 -1.87
CA ASP A 296 -3.82 2.70 -0.72
C ASP A 296 -3.76 1.82 0.53
N HIS A 297 -3.05 2.26 1.55
CA HIS A 297 -2.86 1.48 2.77
C HIS A 297 -3.19 2.31 3.99
N VAL A 298 -3.65 1.64 5.04
CA VAL A 298 -3.65 2.18 6.40
C VAL A 298 -3.11 1.08 7.30
N VAL A 299 -2.16 1.44 8.14
CA VAL A 299 -1.49 0.58 9.10
C VAL A 299 -1.31 1.32 10.42
N SER A 300 -1.10 0.57 11.49
CA SER A 300 -1.06 1.11 12.84
C SER A 300 -0.11 0.34 13.73
N THR A 301 0.30 0.94 14.83
CA THR A 301 1.08 0.24 15.86
C THR A 301 0.29 -0.94 16.45
N PRO A 302 0.96 -1.99 16.96
CA PRO A 302 0.29 -3.21 17.44
C PRO A 302 -0.74 -2.99 18.55
N ASP A 303 -0.63 -1.90 19.32
CA ASP A 303 -1.55 -1.53 20.39
C ASP A 303 -2.83 -0.81 19.89
N LEU A 304 -2.91 -0.51 18.59
CA LEU A 304 -4.10 -0.04 17.87
C LEU A 304 -4.49 -1.05 16.77
N PRO A 305 -5.10 -2.20 17.09
CA PRO A 305 -5.43 -3.19 16.07
C PRO A 305 -6.51 -2.66 15.12
N ILE A 306 -6.26 -2.74 13.81
CA ILE A 306 -7.18 -2.28 12.75
C ILE A 306 -7.63 -3.40 11.81
N ALA A 307 -8.85 -3.31 11.29
CA ALA A 307 -9.38 -4.17 10.23
C ALA A 307 -9.78 -3.30 9.04
N CYS A 308 -9.15 -3.52 7.88
CA CYS A 308 -9.31 -2.67 6.70
C CYS A 308 -10.03 -3.40 5.56
N ALA A 309 -10.79 -2.63 4.77
CA ALA A 309 -11.38 -3.07 3.52
C ALA A 309 -11.47 -1.90 2.52
N SER A 310 -11.27 -2.18 1.24
CA SER A 310 -11.62 -1.30 0.14
C SER A 310 -13.14 -1.16 0.09
N MET A 311 -13.60 0.08 -0.02
CA MET A 311 -14.99 0.41 -0.27
C MET A 311 -15.35 0.19 -1.74
N PRO A 312 -16.65 0.14 -2.08
CA PRO A 312 -17.08 0.23 -3.47
C PRO A 312 -16.52 1.47 -4.15
N ALA A 313 -16.34 1.37 -5.47
CA ALA A 313 -15.93 2.49 -6.29
C ALA A 313 -16.89 3.68 -6.17
N THR A 314 -16.32 4.88 -6.24
CA THR A 314 -17.06 6.12 -6.41
C THR A 314 -16.88 6.61 -7.84
N PRO A 315 -17.78 7.45 -8.38
CA PRO A 315 -17.64 7.95 -9.75
C PRO A 315 -16.64 9.11 -9.87
N VAL A 316 -16.09 9.61 -8.77
CA VAL A 316 -15.30 10.86 -8.69
C VAL A 316 -13.79 10.63 -8.56
N SER A 317 -13.35 9.38 -8.57
CA SER A 317 -11.93 9.04 -8.48
C SER A 317 -11.69 7.67 -9.11
N ASP A 318 -10.50 7.48 -9.66
CA ASP A 318 -10.02 6.19 -10.14
C ASP A 318 -9.46 5.28 -9.02
N HIS A 319 -9.41 5.80 -7.78
CA HIS A 319 -9.14 5.05 -6.55
C HIS A 319 -10.42 4.65 -5.81
N ARG A 320 -10.34 3.53 -5.09
CA ARG A 320 -11.35 3.13 -4.10
C ARG A 320 -10.90 3.56 -2.72
N PRO A 321 -11.79 4.17 -1.91
CA PRO A 321 -11.47 4.46 -0.51
C PRO A 321 -11.11 3.18 0.24
N VAL A 322 -10.13 3.26 1.12
CA VAL A 322 -9.79 2.17 2.05
C VAL A 322 -10.22 2.59 3.44
N ARG A 323 -11.20 1.88 4.01
CA ARG A 323 -11.75 2.16 5.34
C ARG A 323 -11.31 1.09 6.32
N CYS A 324 -10.89 1.51 7.49
CA CYS A 324 -10.46 0.64 8.57
C CYS A 324 -11.23 0.94 9.85
N THR A 325 -11.58 -0.14 10.55
CA THR A 325 -12.13 -0.09 11.90
C THR A 325 -10.99 -0.34 12.88
N VAL A 326 -10.74 0.61 13.79
CA VAL A 326 -9.80 0.45 14.88
C VAL A 326 -10.54 -0.15 16.06
N THR A 327 -10.05 -1.26 16.60
CA THR A 327 -10.64 -1.94 17.76
C THR A 327 -9.96 -1.49 19.04
N ARG A 328 -10.71 -1.45 20.15
CA ARG A 328 -10.08 -1.27 21.47
C ARG A 328 -9.24 -2.50 21.78
N ALA A 329 -7.97 -2.31 22.12
CA ALA A 329 -7.17 -3.38 22.70
C ALA A 329 -7.91 -3.92 23.93
N ALA A 330 -8.00 -5.24 24.07
CA ALA A 330 -8.57 -5.84 25.26
C ALA A 330 -7.76 -5.31 26.46
N SER A 331 -8.42 -4.55 27.34
CA SER A 331 -7.82 -4.10 28.59
C SER A 331 -7.30 -5.34 29.31
N GLY A 332 -5.98 -5.45 29.45
CA GLY A 332 -5.33 -6.60 30.07
C GLY A 332 -5.97 -6.89 31.43
N ALA A 333 -6.47 -8.12 31.56
CA ALA A 333 -6.86 -8.72 32.83
C ALA A 333 -5.61 -9.23 33.58
#